data_AF-A0A3M1KU59-F1
#
_entry.id   AF-A0A3M1KU59-F1
#
_cell.length_a   1.000
_cell.length_b   1.000
_cell.length_c   1.000
_cell.angle_alpha   90.00
_cell.angle_beta   90.00
_cell.angle_gamma   90.00
#
_symmetry.space_group_name_H-M   'P 1'
#
loop_
_entity.id
_entity.type
_entity.pdbx_description
1 polymer ?
#
loop_
_entity_poly.entity_id
_entity_poly.type
_entity_poly.pdbx_seq_one_letter_code
_entity_poly.pdbx_strand_id
1 'polypeptide(L)'
;PADIVYTSGRHVGPVFSGDTVFASTEIRDKRDYPGREDLGVLVTTLRGHKFRPPREGESGPQKVDVFYLERELAVRRRSHYAA
;
A
#
# COMPACT_ATOMS: atom_id res chain seq x y z
N PRO A 1 -5.75 12.06 4.36
CA PRO A 1 -4.38 11.79 3.86
C PRO A 1 -4.38 12.02 2.36
N ALA A 2 -3.27 12.48 1.79
CA ALA A 2 -3.13 12.69 0.35
C ALA A 2 -1.82 12.08 -0.15
N ASP A 3 -1.84 11.46 -1.33
CA ASP A 3 -0.61 10.98 -1.96
C ASP A 3 0.23 12.19 -2.41
N ILE A 4 1.52 12.19 -2.07
CA ILE A 4 2.49 13.21 -2.52
C ILE A 4 3.13 12.74 -3.81
N VAL A 5 3.66 11.50 -3.80
CA VAL A 5 4.37 10.92 -4.92
C VAL A 5 4.32 9.39 -4.85
N TYR A 6 4.29 8.77 -6.02
CA TYR A 6 4.56 7.34 -6.20
C TYR A 6 6.00 7.20 -6.71
N THR A 7 6.90 6.74 -5.85
CA THR A 7 8.33 6.59 -6.18
C THR A 7 8.58 5.35 -7.02
N SER A 8 7.69 4.36 -6.93
CA SER A 8 7.73 3.12 -7.70
C SER A 8 6.33 2.53 -7.83
N GLY A 9 6.08 1.85 -8.94
CA GLY A 9 4.86 1.07 -9.17
C GLY A 9 5.17 -0.15 -10.02
N ARG A 10 4.90 -1.33 -9.49
CA ARG A 10 5.15 -2.61 -10.19
C ARG A 10 3.89 -3.44 -10.20
N HIS A 11 3.42 -3.79 -11.39
CA HIS A 11 2.39 -4.79 -11.60
C HIS A 11 3.11 -6.13 -11.84
N VAL A 12 3.09 -7.00 -10.84
CA VAL A 12 3.86 -8.26 -10.83
C VAL A 12 3.01 -9.48 -11.16
N GLY A 13 1.68 -9.33 -11.16
CA GLY A 13 0.75 -10.39 -11.48
C GLY A 13 -0.54 -9.84 -12.08
N PRO A 14 -1.19 -10.59 -12.99
CA PRO A 14 -2.43 -10.14 -13.62
C PRO A 14 -3.63 -10.24 -12.66
N VAL A 15 -4.63 -9.39 -12.88
CA VAL A 15 -5.96 -9.46 -12.24
C VAL A 15 -7.00 -9.67 -13.32
N PHE A 16 -7.94 -10.57 -13.07
CA PHE A 16 -9.04 -10.89 -13.96
C PHE A 16 -10.37 -10.65 -13.26
N SER A 17 -11.45 -10.61 -14.05
CA SER A 17 -12.81 -10.55 -13.50
C SER A 17 -13.06 -11.74 -12.57
N GLY A 18 -13.68 -11.47 -11.41
CA GLY A 18 -13.95 -12.47 -10.37
C GLY A 18 -12.80 -12.70 -9.39
N ASP A 19 -11.61 -12.12 -9.61
CA ASP A 19 -10.54 -12.15 -8.61
C ASP A 19 -10.90 -11.28 -7.39
N THR A 20 -10.59 -11.77 -6.19
CA THR A 20 -10.62 -10.97 -4.96
C THR A 20 -9.20 -10.51 -4.62
N VAL A 21 -8.97 -9.19 -4.65
CA VAL A 21 -7.68 -8.59 -4.29
C VAL A 21 -7.69 -8.13 -2.84
N PHE A 22 -6.64 -8.50 -2.11
CA PHE A 22 -6.36 -8.08 -0.75
C PHE A 22 -5.15 -7.16 -0.76
N ALA A 23 -5.11 -6.18 0.17
CA ALA A 23 -4.00 -5.25 0.25
C ALA A 23 -3.52 -5.05 1.69
N SER A 24 -2.22 -4.82 1.84
CA SER A 24 -1.62 -4.35 3.08
C SER A 24 -0.71 -3.15 2.82
N THR A 25 -0.68 -2.21 3.75
CA THR A 25 0.24 -1.06 3.71
C THR A 25 1.26 -1.22 4.83
N GLU A 26 2.53 -1.20 4.47
CA GLU A 26 3.64 -1.10 5.43
C GLU A 26 4.09 0.35 5.54
N ILE A 27 4.21 0.88 6.76
CA ILE A 27 4.87 2.17 7.02
C ILE A 27 6.37 1.91 7.09
N ARG A 28 7.12 2.49 6.16
CA ARG A 28 8.57 2.30 6.01
C ARG A 28 9.37 3.39 6.72
N ASP A 29 8.87 4.62 6.70
CA ASP A 29 9.51 5.77 7.34
C ASP A 29 8.50 6.89 7.62
N LYS A 30 8.91 7.87 8.42
CA LYS A 30 8.16 9.09 8.75
C LYS A 30 9.09 10.31 8.82
N ARG A 31 8.63 11.44 8.27
CA ARG A 31 9.36 12.70 8.33
C ARG A 31 8.43 13.90 8.38
N ASP A 32 8.97 15.06 8.70
CA ASP A 32 8.22 16.30 8.74
C ASP A 32 7.90 16.80 7.34
N TYR A 33 6.73 17.41 7.17
CA TYR A 33 6.37 18.01 5.90
C TYR A 33 7.08 19.36 5.75
N PRO A 34 7.88 19.59 4.69
CA PRO A 34 8.60 20.85 4.50
C PRO A 34 7.64 22.05 4.43
N GLY A 35 7.82 23.04 5.31
CA GLY A 35 7.02 24.26 5.32
C GLY A 35 5.59 24.12 5.84
N ARG A 36 5.20 22.96 6.39
CA ARG A 36 3.86 22.75 6.98
C ARG A 36 3.92 21.92 8.27
N GLU A 37 3.91 22.62 9.41
CA GLU A 37 4.01 21.99 10.74
C GLU A 37 2.78 21.15 11.13
N ASP A 38 1.62 21.41 10.52
CA ASP A 38 0.38 20.67 10.74
C ASP A 38 0.34 19.31 9.99
N LEU A 39 1.34 19.04 9.15
CA LEU A 39 1.46 17.83 8.34
C LEU A 39 2.73 17.03 8.68
N GLY A 40 2.63 15.73 8.49
CA GLY A 40 3.77 14.81 8.41
C GLY A 40 3.74 14.05 7.09
N VAL A 41 4.87 13.47 6.72
CA VAL A 41 5.02 12.57 5.59
C VAL A 41 5.20 11.14 6.11
N LEU A 42 4.43 10.20 5.56
CA LEU A 42 4.65 8.76 5.73
C LEU A 42 5.14 8.15 4.42
N VAL A 43 6.29 7.48 4.48
CA VAL A 43 6.77 6.66 3.37
C VAL A 43 6.18 5.26 3.54
N THR A 44 5.51 4.76 2.51
CA THR A 44 4.74 3.51 2.60
C THR A 44 4.96 2.61 1.40
N THR A 45 4.80 1.31 1.63
CA THR A 45 4.69 0.30 0.56
C THR A 45 3.31 -0.34 0.63
N LEU A 46 2.49 -0.12 -0.38
CA LEU A 46 1.21 -0.79 -0.57
C LEU A 46 1.43 -2.05 -1.41
N ARG A 47 1.05 -3.21 -0.87
CA ARG A 47 1.18 -4.51 -1.54
C ARG A 47 -0.18 -5.13 -1.76
N GLY A 48 -0.48 -5.50 -2.99
CA GLY A 48 -1.69 -6.20 -3.38
C GLY A 48 -1.40 -7.66 -3.68
N HIS A 49 -2.28 -8.56 -3.24
CA HIS A 49 -2.24 -9.98 -3.58
C HIS A 49 -3.64 -10.54 -3.83
N LYS A 50 -3.70 -11.67 -4.51
CA LYS A 50 -4.91 -12.49 -4.67
C LYS A 50 -4.64 -13.93 -4.30
N PHE A 51 -5.69 -14.75 -4.30
CA PHE A 51 -5.57 -16.19 -4.18
C PHE A 51 -6.00 -16.87 -5.49
N ARG A 52 -5.32 -17.96 -5.84
CA ARG A 52 -5.73 -18.87 -6.91
C ARG A 52 -5.88 -20.30 -6.36
N PRO A 53 -6.66 -21.17 -7.02
CA PRO A 53 -6.72 -22.59 -6.68
C PRO A 53 -5.34 -23.27 -6.78
N PRO A 54 -5.07 -24.33 -5.99
CA PRO A 54 -3.83 -25.10 -6.09
C PRO A 54 -3.69 -25.78 -7.47
N ARG A 55 -2.44 -25.96 -7.89
CA ARG A 55 -2.06 -26.83 -9.02
C ARG A 55 -1.65 -28.20 -8.48
N GLU A 56 -1.40 -29.15 -9.37
CA GLU A 56 -0.94 -30.49 -8.99
C GLU A 56 0.28 -30.43 -8.07
N GLY A 57 0.19 -31.09 -6.92
CA GLY A 57 1.24 -31.10 -5.89
C GLY A 57 1.19 -29.95 -4.88
N GLU A 58 0.29 -28.97 -5.03
CA GLU A 58 0.14 -27.86 -4.08
C GLU A 58 -1.04 -28.09 -3.12
N SER A 59 -0.92 -27.58 -1.90
CA SER A 59 -1.99 -27.67 -0.87
C SER A 59 -2.56 -26.31 -0.55
N GLY A 60 -3.89 -26.23 -0.51
CA GLY A 60 -4.64 -25.02 -0.16
C GLY A 60 -4.58 -23.89 -1.20
N PRO A 61 -5.25 -22.76 -0.94
CA PRO A 61 -5.21 -21.59 -1.80
C PRO A 61 -3.79 -21.00 -1.88
N GLN A 62 -3.36 -20.69 -3.10
CA GLN A 62 -2.02 -20.14 -3.33
C GLN A 62 -2.09 -18.62 -3.44
N LYS A 63 -1.28 -17.94 -2.61
CA LYS A 63 -1.14 -16.49 -2.65
C LYS A 63 -0.29 -16.07 -3.85
N VAL A 64 -0.77 -15.09 -4.60
CA VAL A 64 -0.07 -14.50 -5.75
C VAL A 64 -0.04 -12.99 -5.58
N ASP A 65 1.15 -12.42 -5.61
CA ASP A 65 1.30 -10.97 -5.59
C ASP A 65 0.84 -10.36 -6.92
N VAL A 66 0.20 -9.21 -6.81
CA VAL A 66 -0.40 -8.50 -7.95
C VAL A 66 0.32 -7.19 -8.20
N PHE A 67 0.54 -6.39 -7.15
CA PHE A 67 1.20 -5.11 -7.28
C PHE A 67 1.99 -4.69 -6.04
N TYR A 68 2.98 -3.83 -6.29
CA TYR A 68 3.76 -3.12 -5.27
C TYR A 68 3.81 -1.65 -5.64
N LEU A 69 3.27 -0.78 -4.79
CA LEU A 69 3.34 0.67 -4.95
C LEU A 69 4.10 1.27 -3.78
N GLU A 70 5.19 1.98 -4.06
CA GLU A 70 5.90 2.78 -3.07
C GLU A 70 5.43 4.22 -3.17
N ARG A 71 5.00 4.77 -2.04
CA ARG A 71 4.28 6.04 -1.98
C ARG A 71 4.65 6.83 -0.74
N GLU A 72 4.79 8.13 -0.92
CA GLU A 72 4.83 9.08 0.19
C GLU A 72 3.46 9.74 0.37
N LEU A 73 2.97 9.80 1.60
CA LEU A 73 1.66 10.31 1.96
C LEU A 73 1.80 11.53 2.87
N ALA A 74 1.08 12.61 2.57
CA ALA A 74 0.86 13.69 3.51
C ALA A 74 -0.27 13.31 4.47
N VAL A 75 0.01 13.34 5.77
CA VAL A 75 -0.94 13.05 6.83
C VAL A 75 -1.04 14.23 7.79
N ARG A 76 -2.26 14.58 8.21
CA ARG A 76 -2.47 15.63 9.21
C ARG A 76 -2.00 15.12 10.57
N ARG A 77 -1.20 15.91 11.28
CA ARG A 77 -0.85 15.64 12.68
C ARG A 77 -2.07 15.84 13.55
N ARG A 78 -2.20 15.01 14.59
CA ARG A 78 -3.27 15.18 15.58
C ARG A 78 -3.07 16.52 16.26
N SER A 79 -4.09 17.38 16.25
CA SER A 79 -4.08 18.64 16.98
C SER A 79 -5.02 18.54 18.18
N HIS A 80 -4.66 19.19 19.28
CA HIS A 80 -5.45 19.17 20.51
C HIS A 80 -6.81 19.87 20.37
N TYR A 81 -6.97 20.70 19.32
CA TYR A 81 -8.17 21.52 19.04
C TYR A 81 -8.98 21.03 17.83
N ALA A 82 -8.60 19.93 17.20
CA ALA A 82 -9.35 19.36 16.08
C ALA A 82 -10.14 18.14 16.59
N ALA A 83 -11.36 18.41 17.07
CA ALA A 83 -12.47 17.47 17.07
C ALA A 83 -13.24 17.61 15.75
#